data_AF-A0A3D1V4H9-F1
#
_entry.id   AF-A0A3D1V4H9-F1
#
_cell.length_a   1.000
_cell.length_b   1.000
_cell.length_c   1.000
_cell.angle_alpha   90.00
_cell.angle_beta   90.00
_cell.angle_gamma   90.00
#
_symmetry.space_group_name_H-M   'P 1'
#
loop_
_entity.id
_entity.type
_entity.pdbx_description
1 polymer ?
#
loop_
_entity_poly.entity_id
_entity_poly.type
_entity_poly.pdbx_seq_one_letter_code
_entity_poly.pdbx_strand_id
1 'polypeptide(L)'
;DSIIMTDTVIGPGAVIERCIVDKIARIGAGVRLGVGDDFSPNWLEPSRLNTGLTLVGRGASVPANVRAGRNVLIAPDVRETDFESLEIISGETIDPNVPVWS
;
A
#
# COMPACT_ATOMS: atom_id res chain seq x y z
N ASP A 1 -15.11 0.19 2.45
CA ASP A 1 -14.98 -1.19 1.95
C ASP A 1 -13.61 -1.42 1.38
N SER A 2 -13.11 -2.65 1.48
CA SER A 2 -11.81 -3.08 0.96
C SER A 2 -12.01 -4.35 0.14
N ILE A 3 -11.26 -4.51 -0.93
CA ILE A 3 -11.27 -5.69 -1.79
C ILE A 3 -9.95 -6.43 -1.59
N ILE A 4 -10.04 -7.71 -1.22
CA ILE A 4 -8.89 -8.60 -1.08
C ILE A 4 -9.02 -9.69 -2.13
N MET A 5 -8.02 -9.81 -2.99
CA MET A 5 -7.99 -10.82 -4.05
C MET A 5 -7.37 -12.13 -3.57
N THR A 6 -7.53 -13.18 -4.37
CA THR A 6 -7.17 -14.56 -4.03
C THR A 6 -5.69 -14.71 -3.69
N ASP A 7 -5.38 -15.71 -2.87
CA ASP A 7 -4.02 -16.10 -2.46
C ASP A 7 -3.25 -15.01 -1.67
N THR A 8 -3.93 -13.97 -1.21
CA THR A 8 -3.36 -12.99 -0.29
C THR A 8 -3.27 -13.56 1.12
N VAL A 9 -2.11 -13.41 1.77
CA VAL A 9 -1.88 -13.80 3.17
C VAL A 9 -1.86 -12.54 4.02
N ILE A 10 -2.70 -12.48 5.05
CA ILE A 10 -2.80 -11.33 5.96
C ILE A 10 -2.38 -11.76 7.37
N GLY A 11 -1.35 -11.10 7.89
CA GLY A 11 -0.84 -11.33 9.25
C GLY A 11 -1.81 -10.87 10.34
N PRO A 12 -1.66 -11.41 11.57
CA PRO A 12 -2.54 -11.08 12.68
C PRO A 12 -2.49 -9.60 13.04
N GLY A 13 -3.65 -9.04 13.42
CA GLY A 13 -3.77 -7.65 13.86
C GLY A 13 -3.68 -6.61 12.74
N ALA A 14 -3.64 -7.02 11.46
CA ALA A 14 -3.65 -6.09 10.34
C ALA A 14 -5.01 -5.39 10.19
N VAL A 15 -4.99 -4.11 9.80
CA VAL A 15 -6.15 -3.27 9.51
C VAL A 15 -6.06 -2.79 8.07
N ILE A 16 -7.09 -3.02 7.26
CA ILE A 16 -7.10 -2.70 5.83
C ILE A 16 -8.37 -1.92 5.50
N GLU A 17 -8.22 -0.62 5.25
CA GLU A 17 -9.33 0.31 5.04
C GLU A 17 -9.25 0.99 3.66
N ARG A 18 -10.33 0.94 2.87
CA ARG A 18 -10.35 1.50 1.50
C ARG A 18 -9.17 1.03 0.66
N CYS A 19 -8.87 -0.27 0.71
CA CYS A 19 -7.81 -0.83 -0.12
C CYS A 19 -8.33 -1.75 -1.19
N ILE A 20 -7.58 -1.83 -2.29
CA ILE A 20 -7.58 -3.00 -3.18
C ILE A 20 -6.24 -3.69 -2.97
N VAL A 21 -6.29 -4.96 -2.56
CA VAL A 21 -5.11 -5.81 -2.42
C VAL A 21 -5.20 -6.89 -3.48
N ASP A 22 -4.34 -6.80 -4.48
CA ASP A 22 -4.29 -7.75 -5.60
C ASP A 22 -3.74 -9.11 -5.12
N LYS A 23 -3.83 -10.12 -6.00
CA LYS A 23 -3.57 -11.52 -5.70
C LYS A 23 -2.13 -11.78 -5.26
N ILE A 24 -1.97 -12.81 -4.43
CA ILE A 24 -0.66 -13.35 -3.99
C ILE A 24 0.12 -12.35 -3.10
N ALA A 25 -0.51 -11.28 -2.63
CA ALA A 25 0.13 -10.32 -1.75
C ALA A 25 0.38 -10.92 -0.35
N ARG A 26 1.41 -10.43 0.34
CA ARG A 26 1.72 -10.79 1.73
C ARG A 26 1.67 -9.54 2.59
N ILE A 27 0.75 -9.49 3.53
CA ILE A 27 0.59 -8.37 4.45
C ILE A 27 1.11 -8.79 5.82
N GLY A 28 2.14 -8.11 6.32
CA GLY A 28 2.75 -8.40 7.62
C GLY A 28 1.81 -8.22 8.81
N ALA A 29 2.20 -8.76 9.96
CA ALA A 29 1.44 -8.59 11.20
C ALA A 29 1.38 -7.11 11.64
N GLY A 30 0.26 -6.69 12.23
CA GLY A 30 0.09 -5.33 12.75
C GLY A 30 0.07 -4.20 11.71
N VAL A 31 0.08 -4.53 10.41
CA VAL A 31 0.03 -3.55 9.32
C VAL A 31 -1.27 -2.76 9.35
N ARG A 32 -1.22 -1.47 9.00
CA ARG A 32 -2.39 -0.60 8.83
C ARG A 32 -2.34 0.05 7.44
N LEU A 33 -3.24 -0.32 6.54
CA LEU A 33 -3.28 0.22 5.17
C LEU A 33 -4.52 1.09 4.96
N GLY A 34 -4.34 2.21 4.26
CA GLY A 34 -5.44 3.09 3.86
C GLY A 34 -6.12 3.80 5.03
N VAL A 35 -5.36 4.03 6.11
CA VAL A 35 -5.85 4.67 7.34
C VAL A 35 -5.68 6.19 7.33
N GLY A 36 -6.36 6.87 8.25
CA GLY A 36 -6.27 8.33 8.43
C GLY A 36 -7.21 9.12 7.54
N ASP A 37 -7.10 10.45 7.60
CA ASP A 37 -8.01 11.40 6.94
C ASP A 37 -7.30 12.33 5.94
N ASP A 38 -6.05 12.01 5.60
CA ASP A 38 -5.30 12.72 4.56
C ASP A 38 -5.59 12.09 3.19
N PHE A 39 -6.20 12.87 2.30
CA PHE A 39 -6.57 12.50 0.93
C PHE A 39 -5.65 13.14 -0.12
N SER A 40 -4.44 13.54 0.26
CA SER A 40 -3.41 14.01 -0.68
C SER A 40 -3.29 13.03 -1.86
N PRO A 41 -3.35 13.51 -3.12
CA PRO A 41 -3.34 12.65 -4.28
C PRO A 41 -1.97 11.96 -4.43
N ASN A 42 -1.98 10.77 -5.02
CA ASN A 42 -0.75 10.07 -5.35
C ASN A 42 0.11 10.88 -6.32
N TRP A 43 1.42 10.97 -6.10
CA TRP A 43 2.29 11.75 -6.99
C TRP A 43 2.51 11.11 -8.36
N LEU A 44 2.50 9.76 -8.44
CA LEU A 44 2.71 9.02 -9.69
C LEU A 44 1.40 8.88 -10.48
N GLU A 45 0.29 8.61 -9.77
CA GLU A 45 -1.04 8.36 -10.35
C GLU A 45 -2.12 9.32 -9.80
N PRO A 46 -1.94 10.66 -9.87
CA PRO A 46 -2.79 11.65 -9.20
C PRO A 46 -4.23 11.69 -9.72
N SER A 47 -4.47 11.23 -10.94
CA SER A 47 -5.82 11.16 -11.52
C SER A 47 -6.60 9.93 -11.06
N ARG A 48 -5.92 8.87 -10.61
CA ARG A 48 -6.51 7.56 -10.26
C ARG A 48 -6.57 7.35 -8.75
N LEU A 49 -5.56 7.80 -8.02
CA LEU A 49 -5.42 7.63 -6.58
C LEU A 49 -5.53 8.99 -5.89
N ASN A 50 -6.76 9.50 -5.80
CA ASN A 50 -7.07 10.81 -5.20
C ASN A 50 -8.35 10.82 -4.35
N THR A 51 -9.04 9.68 -4.23
CA THR A 51 -10.34 9.54 -3.55
C THR A 51 -10.27 8.67 -2.29
N GLY A 52 -9.06 8.43 -1.81
CA GLY A 52 -8.76 7.72 -0.57
C GLY A 52 -8.48 6.23 -0.74
N LEU A 53 -8.35 5.75 -1.99
CA LEU A 53 -8.06 4.35 -2.32
C LEU A 53 -6.56 4.08 -2.18
N THR A 54 -6.18 3.07 -1.40
CA THR A 54 -4.79 2.56 -1.37
C THR A 54 -4.72 1.25 -2.14
N LEU A 55 -3.72 1.12 -3.02
CA LEU A 55 -3.55 -0.04 -3.90
C LEU A 55 -2.31 -0.84 -3.51
N VAL A 56 -2.48 -2.14 -3.32
CA VAL A 56 -1.39 -3.10 -3.15
C VAL A 56 -1.33 -4.01 -4.36
N GLY A 57 -0.25 -3.92 -5.12
CA GLY A 57 -0.04 -4.66 -6.36
C GLY A 57 0.16 -6.16 -6.16
N ARG A 58 -0.02 -6.91 -7.24
CA ARG A 58 0.14 -8.38 -7.27
C ARG A 58 1.49 -8.78 -6.67
N GLY A 59 1.47 -9.76 -5.77
CA GLY A 59 2.70 -10.35 -5.23
C GLY A 59 3.52 -9.44 -4.31
N ALA A 60 3.04 -8.23 -4.00
CA ALA A 60 3.73 -7.33 -3.09
C ALA A 60 3.80 -7.91 -1.67
N SER A 61 4.94 -7.72 -1.01
CA SER A 61 5.19 -8.14 0.37
C SER A 61 5.39 -6.91 1.25
N VAL A 62 4.37 -6.60 2.06
CA VAL A 62 4.35 -5.46 2.97
C VAL A 62 4.89 -5.90 4.34
N PRO A 63 5.97 -5.28 4.86
CA PRO A 63 6.58 -5.68 6.12
C PRO A 63 5.65 -5.46 7.32
N ALA A 64 5.94 -6.16 8.42
CA ALA A 64 5.16 -6.02 9.65
C ALA A 64 5.18 -4.59 10.19
N ASN A 65 4.08 -4.19 10.83
CA ASN A 65 3.88 -2.87 11.46
C ASN A 65 3.92 -1.65 10.51
N VAL A 66 3.93 -1.85 9.19
CA VAL A 66 3.78 -0.72 8.25
C VAL A 66 2.45 -0.01 8.50
N ARG A 67 2.48 1.32 8.49
CA ARG A 67 1.31 2.20 8.56
C ARG A 67 1.32 3.06 7.29
N ALA A 68 0.40 2.78 6.38
CA ALA A 68 0.23 3.51 5.13
C ALA A 68 -1.07 4.31 5.15
N GLY A 69 -0.96 5.58 4.75
CA GLY A 69 -2.09 6.48 4.53
C GLY A 69 -2.97 6.06 3.35
N ARG A 70 -3.76 7.02 2.86
CA ARG A 70 -4.64 6.84 1.71
C ARG A 70 -3.94 7.22 0.41
N ASN A 71 -4.51 6.84 -0.73
CA ASN A 71 -3.93 7.15 -2.04
C ASN A 71 -2.49 6.62 -2.22
N VAL A 72 -2.10 5.63 -1.44
CA VAL A 72 -0.77 5.01 -1.55
C VAL A 72 -0.79 3.96 -2.64
N LEU A 73 0.27 3.92 -3.45
CA LEU A 73 0.52 2.85 -4.42
C LEU A 73 1.69 2.00 -3.93
N ILE A 74 1.44 0.74 -3.60
CA ILE A 74 2.48 -0.27 -3.41
C ILE A 74 2.51 -1.10 -4.69
N ALA A 75 3.58 -0.96 -5.48
CA ALA A 75 3.66 -1.56 -6.81
C ALA A 75 3.70 -3.10 -6.79
N PRO A 76 3.45 -3.76 -7.94
CA PRO A 76 3.58 -5.22 -8.05
C PRO A 76 4.98 -5.72 -7.71
N ASP A 77 5.04 -6.91 -7.11
CA ASP A 77 6.27 -7.63 -6.78
C ASP A 77 7.28 -6.86 -5.87
N VAL A 78 6.84 -5.75 -5.26
CA VAL A 78 7.56 -5.04 -4.19
C VAL A 78 7.89 -5.99 -3.05
N ARG A 79 9.12 -5.92 -2.55
CA ARG A 79 9.61 -6.72 -1.42
C ARG A 79 9.69 -5.88 -0.16
N GLU A 80 9.74 -6.55 0.99
CA GLU A 80 9.91 -5.86 2.28
C GLU A 80 11.16 -4.97 2.33
N THR A 81 12.21 -5.32 1.57
CA THR A 81 13.46 -4.55 1.45
C THR A 81 13.33 -3.24 0.69
N ASP A 82 12.24 -3.04 -0.04
CA ASP A 82 12.01 -1.84 -0.85
C ASP A 82 11.30 -0.73 -0.03
N PHE A 83 10.89 -1.04 1.20
CA PHE A 83 10.34 -0.07 2.15
C PHE A 83 11.47 0.64 2.89
N GLU A 84 11.69 1.92 2.61
CA GLU A 84 12.67 2.74 3.33
C GLU A 84 12.18 3.19 4.72
N SER A 85 10.86 3.13 4.95
CA SER A 85 10.18 3.54 6.17
C SER A 85 9.00 2.61 6.48
N LEU A 86 8.63 2.50 7.76
CA LEU A 86 7.40 1.84 8.18
C LEU A 86 6.19 2.79 8.19
N GLU A 87 6.41 4.10 8.19
CA GLU A 87 5.34 5.10 8.03
C GLU A 87 5.35 5.60 6.59
N ILE A 88 4.26 5.37 5.87
CA ILE A 88 4.06 5.75 4.47
C ILE A 88 2.96 6.79 4.41
N ILE A 89 3.33 8.00 4.03
CA ILE A 89 2.40 9.14 3.98
C ILE A 89 1.36 8.96 2.87
N SER A 90 0.22 9.65 2.99
CA SER A 90 -0.80 9.62 1.94
C SER A 90 -0.25 10.17 0.62
N GLY A 91 -0.66 9.56 -0.49
CA GLY A 91 -0.20 9.95 -1.82
C GLY A 91 1.19 9.43 -2.21
N GLU A 92 1.83 8.60 -1.37
CA GLU A 92 3.15 8.05 -1.66
C GLU A 92 3.10 6.85 -2.61
N THR A 93 4.22 6.56 -3.27
CA THR A 93 4.40 5.37 -4.10
C THR A 93 5.65 4.60 -3.68
N ILE A 94 5.50 3.30 -3.49
CA ILE A 94 6.61 2.37 -3.30
C ILE A 94 6.74 1.54 -4.57
N ASP A 95 7.74 1.89 -5.38
CA ASP A 95 8.09 1.14 -6.59
C ASP A 95 9.61 1.25 -6.85
N PRO A 96 10.38 0.15 -6.75
CA PRO A 96 11.82 0.17 -7.00
C PRO A 96 12.17 0.45 -8.47
N ASN A 97 11.21 0.39 -9.38
CA ASN A 97 11.42 0.64 -10.82
C ASN A 97 11.11 2.08 -11.21
N VAL A 98 10.53 2.88 -10.31
CA VAL A 98 10.25 4.29 -10.56
C VAL A 98 11.31 5.12 -9.84
N PRO A 99 12.10 5.92 -10.57
CA PRO A 99 13.08 6.76 -9.93
C PRO A 99 12.44 7.88 -9.10
N VAL A 100 12.96 8.11 -7.91
CA VAL A 100 12.47 9.11 -6.94
C VAL A 100 12.79 10.57 -7.32
N TRP A 101 13.18 10.84 -8.57
CA TRP A 101 13.49 12.20 -9.03
C TRP A 101 12.26 12.84 -9.68
N SER A 102 11.48 13.55 -8.87
CA SER A 102 10.55 14.59 -9.32
C SER A 102 10.55 15.75 -8.33
#